data_AF-A0A0N4VZT7-F1
#
_entry.id   AF-A0A0N4VZT7-F1
#
_cell.length_a   1.000
_cell.length_b   1.000
_cell.length_c   1.000
_cell.angle_alpha   90.00
_cell.angle_beta   90.00
_cell.angle_gamma   90.00
#
_symmetry.space_group_name_H-M   'P 1'
#
loop_
_entity.id
_entity.type
_entity.pdbx_description
1 polymer ?
#
loop_
_entity_poly.entity_id
_entity_poly.type
_entity_poly.pdbx_seq_one_letter_code
_entity_poly.pdbx_strand_id
1 'polypeptide(L)'
;MESVDPVMCAYKLVTVHFKWFGLQKMVESYTHTQYPRLFSKFHREVFCWIDNWYGLTMADIRAIEAKAQKELEEQRRSGQVRGMTAT
;
A
#
# COMPACT_ATOMS: atom_id res chain seq x y z
N MET A 1 -17.91 11.91 23.34
CA MET A 1 -16.89 11.53 22.36
C MET A 1 -15.61 12.17 22.82
N GLU A 2 -14.65 11.38 23.26
CA GLU A 2 -13.30 11.90 23.46
C GLU A 2 -12.79 12.41 22.11
N SER A 3 -12.31 13.65 22.07
CA SER A 3 -11.73 14.22 20.85
C SER A 3 -10.39 13.55 20.60
N VAL A 4 -10.28 12.83 19.49
CA VAL A 4 -8.98 12.40 18.96
C VAL A 4 -8.47 13.56 18.13
N ASP A 5 -7.31 14.11 18.49
CA ASP A 5 -6.67 15.21 17.76
C ASP A 5 -5.18 14.87 17.66
N PRO A 6 -4.61 14.65 16.46
CA PRO A 6 -5.15 14.93 15.12
C PRO A 6 -5.93 13.78 14.47
N VAL A 7 -6.89 14.13 13.60
CA VAL A 7 -7.62 13.20 12.70
C VAL A 7 -7.52 13.68 11.25
N MET A 8 -7.39 12.73 10.31
CA MET A 8 -7.39 13.01 8.87
C MET A 8 -8.21 11.97 8.08
N CYS A 9 -8.59 12.32 6.85
CA CYS A 9 -9.26 11.42 5.92
C CYS A 9 -8.60 11.50 4.53
N ALA A 10 -8.37 10.33 3.90
CA ALA A 10 -7.84 10.24 2.55
C ALA A 10 -8.92 9.73 1.58
N TYR A 11 -9.43 10.59 0.71
CA TYR A 11 -10.40 10.24 -0.33
C TYR A 11 -9.69 9.66 -1.56
N LYS A 12 -9.56 8.34 -1.63
CA LYS A 12 -8.89 7.63 -2.73
C LYS A 12 -9.89 7.20 -3.81
N LEU A 13 -10.06 8.04 -4.84
CA LEU A 13 -10.83 7.68 -6.04
C LEU A 13 -10.02 6.70 -6.91
N VAL A 14 -10.55 5.50 -7.12
CA VAL A 14 -9.89 4.45 -7.91
C VAL A 14 -10.65 4.24 -9.21
N THR A 15 -9.92 4.31 -10.33
CA THR A 15 -10.45 4.00 -11.67
C THR A 15 -9.56 2.95 -12.31
N VAL A 16 -10.16 1.87 -12.80
CA VAL A 16 -9.45 0.78 -13.48
C VAL A 16 -9.94 0.71 -14.91
N HIS A 17 -9.00 0.58 -15.85
CA HIS A 17 -9.31 0.36 -17.27
C HIS A 17 -8.56 -0.88 -17.77
N PHE A 18 -9.29 -1.92 -18.16
CA PHE A 18 -8.72 -3.15 -18.69
C PHE A 18 -9.44 -3.58 -19.96
N LYS A 19 -8.91 -3.16 -21.12
CA LYS A 19 -9.53 -3.40 -22.43
C LYS A 19 -9.06 -4.70 -23.07
N TRP A 20 -9.69 -5.81 -22.68
CA TRP A 20 -9.51 -7.11 -23.31
C TRP A 20 -10.86 -7.79 -23.55
N PHE A 21 -11.13 -8.15 -24.81
CA PHE A 21 -12.34 -8.89 -25.20
C PHE A 21 -12.53 -10.17 -24.38
N GLY A 22 -13.69 -10.31 -23.75
CA GLY A 22 -14.04 -11.48 -22.92
C GLY A 22 -13.53 -11.43 -21.47
N LEU A 23 -12.63 -10.51 -21.11
CA LEU A 23 -12.05 -10.44 -19.76
C LEU A 23 -12.26 -9.10 -19.05
N GLN A 24 -12.61 -8.03 -19.77
CA GLN A 24 -12.76 -6.67 -19.23
C GLN A 24 -13.52 -6.61 -17.89
N LYS A 25 -14.80 -6.97 -17.90
CA LYS A 25 -15.68 -6.84 -16.73
C LYS A 25 -15.17 -7.65 -15.53
N MET A 26 -14.67 -8.87 -15.79
CA MET A 26 -14.18 -9.76 -14.74
C MET A 26 -12.94 -9.18 -14.08
N VAL A 27 -11.96 -8.72 -14.85
CA VAL A 27 -10.71 -8.17 -14.32
C VAL A 27 -10.92 -6.82 -13.65
N GLU A 28 -11.70 -5.91 -14.24
CA GLU A 28 -12.03 -4.62 -13.63
C GLU A 28 -12.76 -4.81 -12.29
N SER A 29 -13.77 -5.68 -12.26
CA SER A 29 -14.51 -6.00 -11.02
C SER A 29 -13.62 -6.66 -9.97
N TYR A 30 -12.79 -7.63 -10.36
CA TYR A 30 -11.84 -8.29 -9.46
C TYR A 30 -10.86 -7.29 -8.86
N THR A 31 -10.32 -6.37 -9.67
CA THR A 31 -9.37 -5.37 -9.19
C THR A 31 -10.00 -4.46 -8.13
N HIS A 32 -11.28 -4.09 -8.30
CA HIS A 32 -12.01 -3.30 -7.31
C HIS A 32 -12.27 -4.05 -5.99
N THR A 33 -12.23 -5.39 -5.94
CA THR A 33 -12.30 -6.13 -4.66
C THR A 33 -10.96 -6.15 -3.93
N GLN A 34 -9.83 -6.06 -4.66
CA GLN A 34 -8.49 -6.11 -4.06
C GLN A 34 -8.07 -4.77 -3.43
N TYR A 35 -8.43 -3.62 -4.00
CA TYR A 35 -8.03 -2.31 -3.45
C TYR A 35 -8.54 -2.04 -2.03
N PRO A 36 -9.81 -2.30 -1.66
CA PRO A 36 -10.26 -2.18 -0.28
C PRO A 36 -9.42 -3.02 0.68
N ARG A 37 -9.12 -4.27 0.32
CA ARG A 37 -8.28 -5.15 1.13
C ARG A 37 -6.86 -4.60 1.30
N LEU A 38 -6.25 -4.13 0.21
CA LEU A 38 -4.92 -3.51 0.22
C LEU A 38 -4.91 -2.27 1.12
N PHE A 39 -5.86 -1.35 0.93
CA PHE A 39 -5.90 -0.10 1.70
C PHE A 39 -6.23 -0.34 3.17
N SER A 40 -7.16 -1.24 3.50
CA SER A 40 -7.46 -1.56 4.88
C SER A 40 -6.24 -2.16 5.59
N LYS A 41 -5.51 -3.09 4.95
CA LYS A 41 -4.29 -3.65 5.53
C LYS A 41 -3.21 -2.57 5.70
N PHE A 42 -2.94 -1.80 4.64
CA PHE A 42 -1.93 -0.75 4.64
C PHE A 42 -2.15 0.29 5.75
N HIS A 43 -3.35 0.86 5.88
CA HIS A 43 -3.57 1.90 6.90
C HIS A 43 -3.54 1.34 8.33
N ARG A 44 -3.91 0.07 8.54
CA ARG A 44 -3.72 -0.60 9.83
C ARG A 44 -2.23 -0.72 10.17
N GLU A 45 -1.41 -1.16 9.21
CA GLU A 45 0.04 -1.27 9.40
C GLU A 45 0.68 0.11 9.63
N VAL A 46 0.34 1.11 8.83
CA VAL A 46 0.81 2.50 9.02
C VAL A 46 0.49 3.01 10.43
N PHE A 47 -0.73 2.80 10.91
CA PHE A 47 -1.11 3.22 12.25
C PHE A 47 -0.34 2.45 13.34
N CYS A 48 -0.26 1.12 13.23
CA CYS A 48 0.49 0.30 14.19
C CYS A 48 2.00 0.56 14.16
N TRP A 49 2.53 1.19 13.12
CA TRP A 49 3.92 1.61 13.02
C TRP A 49 4.16 3.07 13.38
N ILE A 50 3.20 3.76 14.02
CA ILE A 50 3.32 5.18 14.37
C ILE A 50 4.62 5.51 15.11
N ASP A 51 5.03 4.68 16.07
CA ASP A 51 6.27 4.88 16.85
C ASP A 51 7.55 4.81 15.98
N ASN A 52 7.47 4.18 14.80
CA ASN A 52 8.61 4.01 13.92
C ASN A 52 8.79 5.18 12.94
N TRP A 53 7.71 5.90 12.60
CA TRP A 53 7.76 6.99 11.63
C TRP A 53 7.45 8.37 12.20
N TYR A 54 6.79 8.45 13.36
CA TYR A 54 6.51 9.71 14.02
C TYR A 54 7.82 10.39 14.44
N GLY A 55 8.01 11.64 14.03
CA GLY A 55 9.24 12.40 14.29
C GLY A 55 10.33 12.26 13.23
N LEU A 56 10.17 11.41 12.21
CA LEU A 56 11.10 11.38 11.07
C LEU A 56 11.05 12.68 10.29
N THR A 57 12.21 13.16 9.86
CA THR A 57 12.32 14.26 8.91
C THR A 57 12.15 13.75 7.49
N MET A 58 11.85 14.65 6.54
CA MET A 58 11.84 14.28 5.13
C MET A 58 13.21 13.76 4.64
N ALA A 59 14.32 14.21 5.23
CA ALA A 59 15.65 13.70 4.90
C ALA A 59 15.80 12.22 5.32
N ASP A 60 15.29 11.86 6.49
CA ASP A 60 15.28 10.47 6.97
C ASP A 60 14.42 9.59 6.04
N ILE A 61 13.26 10.09 5.62
CA ILE A 61 12.39 9.39 4.66
C ILE A 61 13.15 9.13 3.34
N ARG A 62 13.87 10.11 2.79
CA ARG A 62 14.68 9.90 1.56
C ARG A 62 15.79 8.87 1.76
N ALA A 63 16.43 8.84 2.92
CA ALA A 63 17.44 7.82 3.24
C ALA A 63 16.82 6.41 3.32
N ILE A 64 15.63 6.29 3.93
CA ILE A 64 14.87 5.04 4.01
C ILE A 64 14.46 4.59 2.60
N GLU A 65 13.95 5.48 1.75
CA GLU A 65 13.59 5.17 0.36
C GLU A 65 14.79 4.62 -0.42
N ALA A 66 15.96 5.25 -0.31
CA ALA A 66 17.17 4.81 -1.00
C ALA A 66 17.67 3.44 -0.52
N LYS A 67 17.56 3.16 0.79
CA LYS A 67 17.87 1.85 1.36
C LYS A 67 16.87 0.79 0.88
N ALA A 68 15.57 1.09 0.98
CA ALA A 68 14.49 0.20 0.56
C ALA A 68 14.59 -0.15 -0.93
N GLN A 69 14.96 0.80 -1.79
CA GLN A 69 15.16 0.53 -3.22
C GLN A 69 16.22 -0.56 -3.46
N LYS A 70 17.36 -0.50 -2.77
CA LYS A 70 18.43 -1.50 -2.90
C LYS A 70 17.97 -2.87 -2.39
N GLU A 71 17.35 -2.90 -1.21
CA GLU A 71 16.85 -4.13 -0.60
C GLU A 71 15.76 -4.78 -1.45
N LEU A 72 14.82 -3.99 -2.00
CA LEU A 72 13.76 -4.50 -2.87
C LEU A 72 14.31 -5.07 -4.18
N GLU A 73 15.33 -4.45 -4.78
CA GLU A 73 15.95 -4.98 -6.00
C GLU A 73 16.70 -6.30 -5.73
N GLU A 74 17.38 -6.41 -4.60
CA GLU A 74 18.01 -7.68 -4.19
C GLU A 74 16.94 -8.76 -3.94
N GLN A 75 15.92 -8.46 -3.14
CA GLN A 75 14.82 -9.39 -2.85
C GLN A 75 14.06 -9.81 -4.10
N ARG A 76 13.93 -8.95 -5.10
CA ARG A 76 13.31 -9.28 -6.40
C ARG A 76 14.14 -10.30 -7.19
N ARG A 77 15.47 -10.26 -7.05
CA ARG A 77 16.40 -11.15 -7.79
C ARG A 77 16.63 -12.48 -7.09
N SER A 78 16.78 -12.47 -5.77
CA SER A 78 17.23 -13.64 -4.99
C SER A 78 16.27 -14.06 -3.87
N GLY A 79 15.25 -13.26 -3.59
CA GLY A 79 14.29 -13.54 -2.52
C GLY A 79 13.24 -14.58 -2.90
N GLN A 80 12.57 -15.11 -1.89
CA GLN A 80 11.42 -16.01 -2.07
C GLN A 80 10.11 -15.21 -2.19
N VAL A 81 9.13 -15.79 -2.88
CA VAL A 81 7.78 -15.21 -2.97
C VAL A 81 7.18 -15.07 -1.57
N ARG A 82 6.72 -13.87 -1.23
CA ARG A 82 6.13 -13.54 0.07
C ARG A 82 5.08 -12.44 -0.06
N GLY A 83 4.25 -12.29 0.96
CA GLY A 83 3.26 -11.21 1.06
C GLY A 83 1.84 -11.67 0.77
N MET A 84 1.00 -10.74 0.31
CA MET A 84 -0.42 -11.04 0.06
C MET A 84 -0.58 -11.86 -1.21
N THR A 85 -1.35 -12.94 -1.11
CA THR A 85 -1.86 -13.66 -2.28
C THR A 85 -3.21 -13.09 -2.69
N ALA A 86 -3.43 -13.03 -4.00
CA ALA A 86 -4.75 -12.84 -4.56
C ALA A 86 -5.65 -14.01 -4.10
N THR A 87 -6.79 -13.68 -3.52
CA THR A 87 -7.89 -14.62 -3.25
C THR A 87 -9.14 -14.09 -3.90
#